data_AF-A0A2N0P2Q8-F1
#
_entry.id   AF-A0A2N0P2Q8-F1
#
_cell.length_a   1.000
_cell.length_b   1.000
_cell.length_c   1.000
_cell.angle_alpha   90.00
_cell.angle_beta   90.00
_cell.angle_gamma   90.00
#
_symmetry.space_group_name_H-M   'P 1'
#
loop_
_entity.id
_entity.type
_entity.pdbx_description
1 polymer ?
#
loop_
_entity_poly.entity_id
_entity_poly.type
_entity_poly.pdbx_seq_one_letter_code
_entity_poly.pdbx_strand_id
1 'polypeptide(L)'
;MGFAWIETSNSTPSSNIPPPSFKGALSFNPSSTKAEIYALLTTIIVVPNNSAIDVFTDSLNMIQTFHKITNKSTSIRQKLKCKNHIAWRLIDTLIEKKGLTLRLHKVKAHSNDFWNDTADDLANMARQLPPIEINPTHLPGSLMTPLWASIAPIDRDIRKFGHNITDTYTFDQLLGNTGLSPIFDRFSISSIHWPLTQLWLHHNSTSDICSSTKSSYDAFKIKAFNHILPCGDVLIKHYPDLYPNQDIPCPFCSDLADSNEHLGLCTNLFPIINKTLQAHKIILQDLINKYTDYDITFITSAINQFDLLKPLTSDNSSNHPIYLIIHQLIPQDLYNLTRSFTFNDKISRKIIWEFLLSFHEDIYSQIWPKHCSLLRAWERRNGITTNQKRNIKYNDKRRRRHQVSVNPPLNGSTSSTSPPAQARTYNRRRTNTTPSDGSPRLHVHPWFTTPPSNRPLSSPQLPMWLILCTCNFLHSGGYTCLSFVKNGQGDSFGLHPRSWVLSLA
;
A
#
# COMPACT_ATOMS: atom_id res chain seq x y z
N MET A 1 7.90 2.09 -24.18
CA MET A 1 9.01 3.03 -23.92
C MET A 1 10.21 2.55 -24.70
N GLY A 2 10.93 3.46 -25.35
CA GLY A 2 12.06 3.11 -26.21
C GLY A 2 13.39 3.37 -25.51
N PHE A 3 14.43 2.70 -25.98
CA PHE A 3 15.81 2.95 -25.57
C PHE A 3 16.73 2.86 -26.79
N ALA A 4 17.83 3.59 -26.76
CA ALA A 4 18.82 3.57 -27.84
C ALA A 4 20.23 3.89 -27.35
N TRP A 5 21.21 3.55 -28.19
CA TRP A 5 22.59 3.98 -28.03
C TRP A 5 23.26 4.23 -29.37
N ILE A 6 24.34 5.01 -29.34
CA ILE A 6 25.19 5.35 -30.49
C ILE A 6 26.66 5.15 -30.12
N GLU A 7 27.44 4.49 -31.00
CA GLU A 7 28.90 4.36 -30.88
C GLU A 7 29.60 5.55 -31.55
N THR A 8 30.37 6.33 -30.77
CA THR A 8 30.99 7.57 -31.23
C THR A 8 32.51 7.47 -31.42
N SER A 9 33.12 6.32 -31.15
CA SER A 9 34.59 6.13 -31.13
C SER A 9 35.33 6.62 -32.39
N ASN A 10 34.73 6.46 -33.58
CA ASN A 10 35.32 6.82 -34.86
C ASN A 10 34.45 7.80 -35.67
N SER A 11 33.51 8.48 -35.02
CA SER A 11 32.46 9.24 -35.70
C SER A 11 32.49 10.70 -35.27
N THR A 12 32.50 11.61 -36.24
CA THR A 12 32.34 13.05 -35.98
C THR A 12 30.96 13.50 -36.45
N PRO A 13 30.35 14.55 -35.86
CA PRO A 13 29.06 15.07 -36.33
C PRO A 13 29.05 15.47 -37.81
N SER A 14 30.24 15.70 -38.39
CA SER A 14 30.48 16.04 -39.80
C SER A 14 30.73 14.85 -40.73
N SER A 15 30.76 13.60 -40.24
CA SER A 15 31.05 12.43 -41.07
C SER A 15 29.82 11.97 -41.86
N ASN A 16 29.98 11.69 -43.16
CA ASN A 16 28.91 11.21 -44.05
C ASN A 16 28.44 9.77 -43.75
N ILE A 17 29.15 9.03 -42.91
CA ILE A 17 28.80 7.66 -42.53
C ILE A 17 28.13 7.73 -41.14
N PRO A 18 26.88 7.26 -41.00
CA PRO A 18 26.22 7.25 -39.70
C PRO A 18 26.94 6.29 -38.74
N PRO A 19 27.11 6.66 -37.46
CA PRO A 19 27.69 5.78 -36.47
C PRO A 19 26.87 4.50 -36.28
N PRO A 20 27.49 3.39 -35.85
CA PRO A 20 26.77 2.23 -35.35
C PRO A 20 25.81 2.66 -34.25
N SER A 21 24.54 2.28 -34.39
CA SER A 21 23.50 2.59 -33.42
C SER A 21 22.53 1.44 -33.29
N PHE A 22 21.87 1.38 -32.14
CA PHE A 22 20.83 0.39 -31.86
C PHE A 22 19.66 1.06 -31.16
N LYS A 23 18.46 0.56 -31.44
CA LYS A 23 17.24 1.01 -30.79
C LYS A 23 16.33 -0.18 -30.50
N GLY A 24 15.67 -0.16 -29.35
CA GLY A 24 14.79 -1.23 -28.89
C GLY A 24 13.63 -0.70 -28.06
N ALA A 25 12.61 -1.55 -27.89
CA ALA A 25 11.45 -1.25 -27.07
C ALA A 25 11.41 -2.09 -25.79
N LEU A 26 10.72 -1.57 -24.78
CA LEU A 26 10.42 -2.27 -23.54
C LEU A 26 8.91 -2.45 -23.36
N SER A 27 8.54 -3.63 -22.88
CA SER A 27 7.24 -4.00 -22.33
C SER A 27 7.30 -4.06 -20.79
N PHE A 28 6.12 -4.15 -20.18
CA PHE A 28 5.90 -4.47 -18.77
C PHE A 28 6.62 -3.58 -17.74
N ASN A 29 5.84 -2.75 -17.05
CA ASN A 29 6.32 -1.75 -16.10
C ASN A 29 7.43 -0.84 -16.68
N PRO A 30 7.20 -0.16 -17.82
CA PRO A 30 8.17 0.74 -18.40
C PRO A 30 8.47 1.90 -17.44
N SER A 31 9.75 2.28 -17.36
CA SER A 31 10.22 3.47 -16.61
C SER A 31 11.49 3.98 -17.28
N SER A 32 11.74 5.29 -17.23
CA SER A 32 12.93 5.90 -17.85
C SER A 32 14.21 5.19 -17.42
N THR A 33 14.33 4.90 -16.13
CA THR A 33 15.47 4.16 -15.57
C THR A 33 15.60 2.74 -16.16
N LYS A 34 14.50 2.05 -16.47
CA LYS A 34 14.56 0.73 -17.10
C LYS A 34 15.05 0.84 -18.56
N ALA A 35 14.62 1.87 -19.30
CA ALA A 35 15.09 2.14 -20.66
C ALA A 35 16.61 2.37 -20.71
N GLU A 36 17.14 3.23 -19.84
CA GLU A 36 18.57 3.51 -19.74
C GLU A 36 19.39 2.25 -19.42
N ILE A 37 18.90 1.40 -18.52
CA ILE A 37 19.56 0.14 -18.17
C ILE A 37 19.61 -0.80 -19.38
N TYR A 38 18.56 -0.84 -20.20
CA TYR A 38 18.55 -1.66 -21.40
C TYR A 38 19.42 -1.09 -22.52
N ALA A 39 19.55 0.23 -22.63
CA ALA A 39 20.54 0.87 -23.50
C ALA A 39 21.96 0.46 -23.10
N LEU A 40 22.29 0.52 -21.80
CA LEU A 40 23.58 0.05 -21.29
C LEU A 40 23.78 -1.46 -21.52
N LEU A 41 22.77 -2.27 -21.22
CA LEU A 41 22.83 -3.72 -21.39
C LEU A 41 23.12 -4.11 -22.85
N THR A 42 22.39 -3.52 -23.80
CA THR A 42 22.58 -3.82 -25.23
C THR A 42 23.91 -3.28 -25.75
N THR A 43 24.40 -2.16 -25.22
CA THR A 43 25.78 -1.69 -25.47
C THR A 43 26.80 -2.74 -25.03
N ILE A 44 26.70 -3.23 -23.80
CA ILE A 44 27.61 -4.25 -23.25
C ILE A 44 27.55 -5.56 -24.04
N ILE A 45 26.38 -5.94 -24.57
CA ILE A 45 26.23 -7.13 -25.41
C ILE A 45 27.05 -7.00 -26.70
N VAL A 46 27.03 -5.84 -27.36
CA VAL A 46 27.68 -5.61 -28.66
C VAL A 46 29.19 -5.39 -28.56
N VAL A 47 29.69 -4.80 -27.47
CA VAL A 47 31.13 -4.47 -27.34
C VAL A 47 32.02 -5.73 -27.37
N PRO A 48 33.18 -5.73 -28.05
CA PRO A 48 34.11 -6.88 -28.03
C PRO A 48 34.65 -7.23 -26.63
N ASN A 49 35.16 -8.46 -26.46
CA ASN A 49 35.78 -8.87 -25.20
C ASN A 49 37.04 -8.04 -24.89
N ASN A 50 37.38 -7.94 -23.62
CA ASN A 50 38.57 -7.26 -23.09
C ASN A 50 38.71 -5.78 -23.52
N SER A 51 37.57 -5.11 -23.73
CA SER A 51 37.52 -3.71 -24.17
C SER A 51 37.28 -2.74 -23.00
N ALA A 52 37.77 -1.51 -23.15
CA ALA A 52 37.44 -0.38 -22.29
C ALA A 52 36.32 0.46 -22.94
N ILE A 53 35.30 0.78 -22.15
CA ILE A 53 34.08 1.47 -22.62
C ILE A 53 33.86 2.72 -21.78
N ASP A 54 33.76 3.86 -22.45
CA ASP A 54 33.30 5.12 -21.87
C ASP A 54 31.85 5.37 -22.30
N VAL A 55 30.95 5.43 -21.33
CA VAL A 55 29.51 5.58 -21.53
C VAL A 55 29.05 6.93 -21.02
N PHE A 56 28.47 7.73 -21.91
CA PHE A 56 27.90 9.03 -21.61
C PHE A 56 26.38 8.93 -21.49
N THR A 57 25.83 9.34 -20.35
CA THR A 57 24.40 9.25 -20.06
C THR A 57 23.95 10.40 -19.16
N ASP A 58 22.72 10.87 -19.36
CA ASP A 58 22.08 11.86 -18.51
C ASP A 58 21.45 11.25 -17.24
N SER A 59 21.49 9.93 -17.06
CA SER A 59 20.88 9.29 -15.90
C SER A 59 21.81 9.14 -14.71
N LEU A 60 21.62 10.01 -13.73
CA LEU A 60 22.30 9.87 -12.43
C LEU A 60 21.86 8.61 -11.68
N ASN A 61 20.58 8.23 -11.79
CA ASN A 61 20.03 7.06 -11.11
C ASN A 61 20.67 5.76 -11.61
N MET A 62 20.89 5.66 -12.93
CA MET A 62 21.56 4.51 -13.54
C MET A 62 23.00 4.41 -13.04
N ILE A 63 23.77 5.50 -13.07
CA ILE A 63 25.17 5.55 -12.60
C ILE A 63 25.29 5.14 -11.12
N GLN A 64 24.47 5.72 -10.25
CA GLN A 64 24.49 5.39 -8.82
C GLN A 64 24.13 3.92 -8.56
N THR A 65 23.15 3.39 -9.29
CA THR A 65 22.71 2.00 -9.14
C THR A 65 23.77 1.03 -9.66
N PHE A 66 24.45 1.36 -10.77
CA PHE A 66 25.56 0.59 -11.30
C PHE A 66 26.65 0.40 -10.25
N HIS A 67 27.17 1.50 -9.68
CA HIS A 67 28.22 1.43 -8.66
C HIS A 67 27.79 0.66 -7.40
N LYS A 68 26.50 0.73 -7.04
CA LYS A 68 25.97 -0.05 -5.92
C LYS A 68 25.95 -1.55 -6.23
N ILE A 69 25.61 -1.96 -7.45
CA ILE A 69 25.43 -3.38 -7.78
C ILE A 69 26.76 -4.07 -8.10
N THR A 70 27.68 -3.38 -8.77
CA THR A 70 29.02 -3.89 -9.09
C THR A 70 29.96 -3.91 -7.88
N ASN A 71 29.61 -3.22 -6.81
CA ASN A 71 30.34 -3.31 -5.55
C ASN A 71 30.20 -4.73 -4.96
N LYS A 72 31.33 -5.43 -4.84
CA LYS A 72 31.43 -6.80 -4.29
C LYS A 72 30.93 -6.92 -2.83
N SER A 73 30.90 -5.83 -2.07
CA SER A 73 30.36 -5.81 -0.70
C SER A 73 28.82 -5.78 -0.65
N THR A 74 28.15 -5.54 -1.77
CA THR A 74 26.68 -5.49 -1.82
C THR A 74 26.08 -6.89 -1.74
N SER A 75 25.39 -7.18 -0.64
CA SER A 75 24.74 -8.47 -0.42
C SER A 75 23.68 -8.81 -1.48
N ILE A 76 23.46 -10.11 -1.73
CA ILE A 76 22.39 -10.61 -2.63
C ILE A 76 21.04 -10.00 -2.26
N ARG A 77 20.73 -9.90 -0.95
CA ARG A 77 19.50 -9.29 -0.45
C ARG A 77 19.35 -7.84 -0.90
N GLN A 78 20.42 -7.04 -0.88
CA GLN A 78 20.38 -5.67 -1.35
C GLN A 78 20.22 -5.61 -2.87
N LYS A 79 20.90 -6.49 -3.62
CA LYS A 79 20.74 -6.60 -5.08
C LYS A 79 19.30 -6.91 -5.48
N LEU A 80 18.64 -7.88 -4.82
CA LEU A 80 17.24 -8.25 -5.08
C LEU A 80 16.21 -7.16 -4.71
N LYS A 81 16.57 -6.22 -3.83
CA LYS A 81 15.73 -5.06 -3.51
C LYS A 81 15.87 -3.91 -4.51
N CYS A 82 16.90 -3.93 -5.35
CA CYS A 82 17.06 -2.93 -6.40
C CYS A 82 15.99 -3.13 -7.49
N LYS A 83 15.48 -2.02 -8.03
CA LYS A 83 14.63 -2.07 -9.22
C LYS A 83 15.46 -2.54 -10.42
N ASN A 84 14.84 -3.28 -11.33
CA ASN A 84 15.46 -3.87 -12.52
C ASN A 84 16.63 -4.81 -12.19
N HIS A 85 16.61 -5.49 -11.04
CA HIS A 85 17.75 -6.30 -10.56
C HIS A 85 18.13 -7.45 -11.52
N ILE A 86 17.18 -7.93 -12.33
CA ILE A 86 17.42 -8.94 -13.36
C ILE A 86 18.37 -8.40 -14.45
N ALA A 87 18.08 -7.20 -14.97
CA ALA A 87 18.91 -6.56 -15.98
C ALA A 87 20.30 -6.21 -15.44
N TRP A 88 20.36 -5.69 -14.21
CA TRP A 88 21.63 -5.39 -13.56
C TRP A 88 22.50 -6.61 -13.32
N ARG A 89 21.89 -7.74 -12.94
CA ARG A 89 22.61 -9.00 -12.75
C ARG A 89 23.16 -9.54 -14.06
N LEU A 90 22.42 -9.36 -15.17
CA LEU A 90 22.93 -9.70 -16.49
C LEU A 90 24.12 -8.81 -16.89
N ILE A 91 24.04 -7.51 -16.63
CA ILE A 91 25.14 -6.56 -16.83
C ILE A 91 26.39 -6.99 -16.04
N ASP A 92 26.25 -7.25 -14.73
CA ASP A 92 27.33 -7.68 -13.84
C ASP A 92 28.01 -8.96 -14.39
N THR A 93 27.20 -9.95 -14.78
CA THR A 93 27.66 -11.21 -15.37
C THR A 93 28.41 -11.00 -16.70
N LEU A 94 27.90 -10.13 -17.56
CA LEU A 94 28.51 -9.88 -18.87
C LEU A 94 29.83 -9.11 -18.75
N ILE A 95 29.93 -8.15 -17.82
CA ILE A 95 31.17 -7.42 -17.56
C ILE A 95 32.27 -8.38 -17.11
N GLU A 96 31.96 -9.26 -16.15
CA GLU A 96 32.92 -10.27 -15.67
C GLU A 96 33.31 -11.26 -16.77
N LYS A 97 32.33 -11.81 -17.49
CA LYS A 97 32.57 -12.84 -18.52
C LYS A 97 33.36 -12.30 -19.72
N LYS A 98 33.14 -11.03 -20.09
CA LYS A 98 33.79 -10.39 -21.25
C LYS A 98 35.05 -9.62 -20.88
N GLY A 99 35.43 -9.54 -19.60
CA GLY A 99 36.63 -8.81 -19.16
C GLY A 99 36.57 -7.31 -19.43
N LEU A 100 35.39 -6.69 -19.33
CA LEU A 100 35.19 -5.30 -19.73
C LEU A 100 35.61 -4.31 -18.64
N THR A 101 36.19 -3.18 -19.05
CA THR A 101 36.43 -2.02 -18.17
C THR A 101 35.42 -0.92 -18.51
N LEU A 102 34.41 -0.72 -17.67
CA LEU A 102 33.33 0.24 -17.90
C LEU A 102 33.50 1.52 -17.08
N ARG A 103 33.42 2.68 -17.72
CA ARG A 103 33.42 4.01 -17.11
C ARG A 103 32.15 4.75 -17.49
N LEU A 104 31.43 5.27 -16.50
CA LEU A 104 30.17 5.99 -16.71
C LEU A 104 30.38 7.49 -16.45
N HIS A 105 29.94 8.32 -17.39
CA HIS A 105 30.06 9.78 -17.35
C HIS A 105 28.68 10.42 -17.36
N LYS A 106 28.43 11.31 -16.39
CA LYS A 106 27.18 12.07 -16.32
C LYS A 106 27.22 13.23 -17.31
N VAL A 107 26.30 13.24 -18.27
CA VAL A 107 26.05 14.39 -19.17
C VAL A 107 24.93 15.25 -18.59
N LYS A 108 24.94 16.56 -18.83
CA LYS A 108 23.84 17.44 -18.40
C LYS A 108 22.65 17.23 -19.34
N ALA A 109 21.47 16.96 -18.78
CA ALA A 109 20.25 16.88 -19.59
C ALA A 109 19.99 18.22 -20.29
N HIS A 110 19.52 18.20 -21.53
CA HIS A 110 19.22 19.38 -22.35
C HIS A 110 20.41 20.32 -22.58
N SER A 111 21.62 19.76 -22.74
CA SER A 111 22.83 20.53 -23.08
C SER A 111 23.04 20.75 -24.58
N ASN A 112 22.05 20.43 -25.43
CA ASN A 112 22.17 20.40 -26.90
C ASN A 112 23.40 19.59 -27.35
N ASP A 113 23.62 18.43 -26.71
CA ASP A 113 24.68 17.52 -27.12
C ASP A 113 24.17 16.72 -28.32
N PHE A 114 24.78 16.95 -29.47
CA PHE A 114 24.37 16.36 -30.74
C PHE A 114 24.16 14.84 -30.66
N TRP A 115 25.07 14.11 -29.99
CA TRP A 115 24.98 12.66 -29.92
C TRP A 115 23.93 12.19 -28.92
N ASN A 116 23.75 12.92 -27.82
CA ASN A 116 22.70 12.62 -26.85
C ASN A 116 21.31 12.85 -27.45
N ASP A 117 21.12 14.00 -28.11
CA ASP A 117 19.86 14.37 -28.77
C ASP A 117 19.51 13.37 -29.89
N THR A 118 20.51 12.95 -30.68
CA THR A 118 20.31 11.89 -31.70
C THR A 118 19.89 10.57 -31.07
N ALA A 119 20.46 10.21 -29.92
CA ALA A 119 20.10 8.99 -29.22
C ALA A 119 18.68 9.10 -28.60
N ASP A 120 18.27 10.27 -28.11
CA ASP A 120 16.90 10.53 -27.62
C ASP A 120 15.88 10.34 -28.76
N ASP A 121 16.18 10.87 -29.94
CA ASP A 121 15.35 10.70 -31.15
C ASP A 121 15.25 9.23 -31.58
N LEU A 122 16.35 8.48 -31.50
CA LEU A 122 16.36 7.03 -31.75
C LEU A 122 15.47 6.27 -30.75
N ALA A 123 15.55 6.61 -29.47
CA ALA A 123 14.71 6.01 -28.44
C ALA A 123 13.23 6.38 -28.65
N ASN A 124 12.95 7.62 -29.05
CA ASN A 124 11.61 8.09 -29.41
C ASN A 124 10.97 7.25 -30.53
N MET A 125 11.73 7.01 -31.60
CA MET A 125 11.30 6.14 -32.70
C MET A 125 11.14 4.68 -32.30
N ALA A 126 11.90 4.20 -31.31
CA ALA A 126 11.90 2.81 -30.89
C ALA A 126 10.60 2.39 -30.19
N ARG A 127 9.76 3.35 -29.74
CA ARG A 127 8.54 3.08 -28.96
C ARG A 127 7.54 2.13 -29.64
N GLN A 128 7.58 2.04 -30.97
CA GLN A 128 6.69 1.20 -31.77
C GLN A 128 7.28 -0.19 -32.10
N LEU A 129 8.53 -0.47 -31.71
CA LEU A 129 9.18 -1.75 -31.98
C LEU A 129 8.65 -2.86 -31.06
N PRO A 130 8.77 -4.14 -31.46
CA PRO A 130 8.49 -5.25 -30.57
C PRO A 130 9.42 -5.20 -29.34
N PRO A 131 8.89 -5.47 -28.14
CA PRO A 131 9.66 -5.33 -26.91
C PRO A 131 10.72 -6.42 -26.77
N ILE A 132 11.86 -6.06 -26.18
CA ILE A 132 12.95 -6.97 -25.84
C ILE A 132 12.83 -7.34 -24.37
N GLU A 133 12.82 -8.63 -24.07
CA GLU A 133 12.70 -9.16 -22.71
C GLU A 133 13.89 -10.05 -22.35
N ILE A 134 14.33 -9.95 -21.10
CA ILE A 134 15.39 -10.82 -20.57
C ILE A 134 14.75 -12.11 -20.09
N ASN A 135 15.23 -13.24 -20.61
CA ASN A 135 14.89 -14.54 -20.05
C ASN A 135 15.72 -14.82 -18.78
N PRO A 136 15.11 -14.78 -17.57
CA PRO A 136 15.84 -14.86 -16.31
C PRO A 136 16.29 -16.28 -15.95
N THR A 137 15.79 -17.32 -16.62
CA THR A 137 16.12 -18.73 -16.34
C THR A 137 17.59 -19.05 -16.61
N HIS A 138 18.23 -18.29 -17.49
CA HIS A 138 19.62 -18.49 -17.89
C HIS A 138 20.62 -17.66 -17.06
N LEU A 139 20.17 -16.93 -16.04
CA LEU A 139 21.07 -16.13 -15.19
C LEU A 139 21.81 -17.01 -14.17
N PRO A 140 23.14 -16.91 -14.06
CA PRO A 140 23.94 -17.78 -13.20
C PRO A 140 23.63 -17.54 -11.72
N GLY A 141 23.29 -18.60 -10.98
CA GLY A 141 22.91 -18.51 -9.56
C GLY A 141 21.44 -18.18 -9.29
N SER A 142 20.55 -18.26 -10.30
CA SER A 142 19.11 -18.08 -10.10
C SER A 142 18.51 -19.44 -9.76
N LEU A 143 18.10 -19.64 -8.51
CA LEU A 143 17.34 -20.84 -8.13
C LEU A 143 15.89 -20.73 -8.59
N MET A 144 15.36 -19.50 -8.62
CA MET A 144 13.95 -19.25 -8.85
C MET A 144 13.73 -17.80 -9.29
N THR A 145 12.84 -17.60 -10.27
CA THR A 145 12.39 -16.25 -10.66
C THR A 145 10.88 -16.12 -10.48
N PRO A 146 10.40 -15.15 -9.67
CA PRO A 146 8.98 -14.90 -9.53
C PRO A 146 8.42 -14.24 -10.80
N LEU A 147 7.35 -14.79 -11.36
CA LEU A 147 6.60 -14.22 -12.48
C LEU A 147 5.28 -13.62 -11.98
N TRP A 148 4.92 -12.47 -12.54
CA TRP A 148 3.61 -11.88 -12.34
C TRP A 148 2.62 -12.44 -13.36
N ALA A 149 1.65 -13.24 -12.92
CA ALA A 149 0.59 -13.81 -13.76
C ALA A 149 1.09 -14.53 -15.03
N SER A 150 2.29 -15.13 -14.99
CA SER A 150 3.00 -15.67 -16.16
C SER A 150 3.26 -14.66 -17.30
N ILE A 151 3.05 -13.37 -17.06
CA ILE A 151 3.26 -12.30 -18.04
C ILE A 151 4.74 -11.97 -18.13
N ALA A 152 5.35 -11.65 -16.98
CA ALA A 152 6.74 -11.20 -16.95
C ALA A 152 7.40 -11.39 -15.58
N PRO A 153 8.74 -11.45 -15.53
CA PRO A 153 9.49 -11.52 -14.28
C PRO A 153 9.29 -10.28 -13.39
N ILE A 154 9.18 -10.51 -12.09
CA ILE A 154 9.13 -9.43 -11.10
C ILE A 154 10.56 -8.96 -10.82
N ASP A 155 10.93 -7.86 -11.45
CA ASP A 155 12.28 -7.26 -11.44
C ASP A 155 12.51 -6.25 -10.31
N ARG A 156 11.81 -6.39 -9.17
CA ARG A 156 11.86 -5.46 -8.01
C ARG A 156 11.76 -6.20 -6.68
N ASP A 157 11.77 -5.45 -5.57
CA ASP A 157 11.56 -6.00 -4.22
C ASP A 157 10.23 -6.77 -4.15
N ILE A 158 10.32 -8.11 -4.16
CA ILE A 158 9.17 -9.01 -4.16
C ILE A 158 8.29 -8.84 -2.91
N ARG A 159 8.87 -8.49 -1.76
CA ARG A 159 8.10 -8.33 -0.51
C ARG A 159 7.25 -7.08 -0.59
N LYS A 160 7.81 -5.97 -1.07
CA LYS A 160 7.05 -4.74 -1.29
C LYS A 160 5.99 -4.92 -2.39
N PHE A 161 6.34 -5.63 -3.46
CA PHE A 161 5.39 -5.94 -4.52
C PHE A 161 4.20 -6.75 -4.01
N GLY A 162 4.45 -7.84 -3.27
CA GLY A 162 3.39 -8.64 -2.66
C GLY A 162 2.58 -7.86 -1.62
N HIS A 163 3.23 -7.06 -0.78
CA HIS A 163 2.55 -6.20 0.20
C HIS A 163 1.57 -5.24 -0.47
N ASN A 164 1.99 -4.54 -1.54
CA ASN A 164 1.12 -3.60 -2.26
C ASN A 164 -0.12 -4.30 -2.86
N ILE A 165 0.04 -5.53 -3.36
CA ILE A 165 -1.08 -6.32 -3.88
C ILE A 165 -2.04 -6.69 -2.75
N THR A 166 -1.52 -7.20 -1.63
CA THR A 166 -2.33 -7.53 -0.46
C THR A 166 -3.05 -6.31 0.09
N ASP A 167 -2.40 -5.14 0.15
CA ASP A 167 -3.01 -3.88 0.58
C ASP A 167 -4.16 -3.49 -0.35
N THR A 168 -3.96 -3.60 -1.66
CA THR A 168 -4.98 -3.26 -2.66
C THR A 168 -6.18 -4.19 -2.56
N TYR A 169 -5.93 -5.50 -2.41
CA TYR A 169 -6.99 -6.49 -2.20
C TYR A 169 -7.75 -6.25 -0.90
N THR A 170 -7.04 -5.98 0.20
CA THR A 170 -7.65 -5.70 1.51
C THR A 170 -8.48 -4.41 1.46
N PHE A 171 -8.00 -3.39 0.73
CA PHE A 171 -8.73 -2.15 0.54
C PHE A 171 -9.98 -2.34 -0.32
N ASP A 172 -9.93 -3.14 -1.38
CA ASP A 172 -11.09 -3.51 -2.19
C ASP A 172 -12.16 -4.24 -1.35
N GLN A 173 -11.73 -5.19 -0.51
CA GLN A 173 -12.63 -5.87 0.44
C GLN A 173 -13.27 -4.91 1.45
N LEU A 174 -12.52 -3.91 1.93
CA LEU A 174 -13.05 -2.85 2.80
C LEU A 174 -14.14 -2.05 2.08
N LEU A 175 -13.90 -1.65 0.82
CA LEU A 175 -14.89 -0.91 0.03
C LEU A 175 -16.15 -1.75 -0.26
N GLY A 176 -15.99 -3.07 -0.40
CA GLY A 176 -17.10 -4.02 -0.55
C GLY A 176 -17.83 -4.41 0.73
N ASN A 177 -17.46 -3.86 1.89
CA ASN A 177 -18.09 -4.21 3.17
C ASN A 177 -19.49 -3.59 3.29
N THR A 178 -20.52 -4.43 3.35
CA THR A 178 -21.92 -3.98 3.47
C THR A 178 -22.19 -3.17 4.74
N GLY A 179 -21.41 -3.35 5.82
CA GLY A 179 -21.53 -2.53 7.02
C GLY A 179 -21.15 -1.06 6.81
N LEU A 180 -20.39 -0.78 5.75
CA LEU A 180 -19.96 0.57 5.36
C LEU A 180 -20.78 1.14 4.19
N SER A 181 -21.76 0.39 3.66
CA SER A 181 -22.61 0.90 2.58
C SER A 181 -23.28 2.23 2.93
N PRO A 182 -23.73 2.51 4.17
CA PRO A 182 -24.33 3.81 4.47
C PRO A 182 -23.40 5.00 4.24
N ILE A 183 -22.07 4.80 4.34
CA ILE A 183 -21.09 5.83 3.98
C ILE A 183 -20.97 5.94 2.46
N PHE A 184 -20.76 4.83 1.76
CA PHE A 184 -20.46 4.82 0.32
C PHE A 184 -21.68 5.07 -0.57
N ASP A 185 -22.88 4.87 -0.06
CA ASP A 185 -24.14 5.23 -0.73
C ASP A 185 -24.36 6.75 -0.70
N ARG A 186 -23.83 7.45 0.32
CA ARG A 186 -23.94 8.91 0.50
C ARG A 186 -22.77 9.66 -0.13
N PHE A 187 -21.57 9.07 -0.08
CA PHE A 187 -20.32 9.72 -0.46
C PHE A 187 -19.54 8.88 -1.46
N SER A 188 -19.08 9.51 -2.54
CA SER A 188 -18.21 8.82 -3.51
C SER A 188 -16.88 8.43 -2.87
N ILE A 189 -16.28 7.33 -3.34
CA ILE A 189 -14.96 6.88 -2.83
C ILE A 189 -13.89 7.98 -3.00
N SER A 190 -14.03 8.82 -4.02
CA SER A 190 -13.16 9.98 -4.30
C SER A 190 -13.38 11.18 -3.37
N SER A 191 -14.49 11.27 -2.65
CA SER A 191 -14.72 12.36 -1.69
C SER A 191 -13.97 12.13 -0.36
N ILE A 192 -13.27 11.01 -0.22
CA ILE A 192 -12.52 10.62 0.97
C ILE A 192 -11.02 10.63 0.65
N HIS A 193 -10.25 11.36 1.44
CA HIS A 193 -8.80 11.37 1.33
C HIS A 193 -8.20 10.13 2.02
N TRP A 194 -8.19 8.99 1.34
CA TRP A 194 -7.73 7.70 1.91
C TRP A 194 -6.32 7.70 2.49
N PRO A 195 -5.28 8.30 1.86
CA PRO A 195 -3.95 8.31 2.45
C PRO A 195 -3.87 9.03 3.80
N LEU A 196 -4.59 10.15 3.96
CA LEU A 196 -4.65 10.88 5.22
C LEU A 196 -5.54 10.15 6.23
N THR A 197 -6.66 9.57 5.79
CA THR A 197 -7.52 8.74 6.64
C THR A 197 -6.74 7.58 7.25
N GLN A 198 -5.93 6.87 6.44
CA GLN A 198 -5.06 5.81 6.94
C GLN A 198 -4.08 6.34 7.99
N LEU A 199 -3.39 7.44 7.71
CA LEU A 199 -2.46 8.06 8.66
C LEU A 199 -3.17 8.52 9.95
N TRP A 200 -4.39 9.02 9.83
CA TRP A 200 -5.21 9.51 10.95
C TRP A 200 -5.62 8.38 11.88
N LEU A 201 -6.10 7.27 11.33
CA LEU A 201 -6.44 6.09 12.12
C LEU A 201 -5.24 5.57 12.92
N HIS A 202 -4.03 5.64 12.34
CA HIS A 202 -2.78 5.24 13.01
C HIS A 202 -2.18 6.32 13.92
N HIS A 203 -2.69 7.54 13.91
CA HIS A 203 -2.12 8.62 14.70
C HIS A 203 -2.35 8.43 16.20
N ASN A 204 -1.26 8.48 16.95
CA ASN A 204 -1.29 8.49 18.41
C ASN A 204 -1.20 9.93 18.93
N SER A 205 -2.27 10.41 19.54
CA SER A 205 -2.32 11.72 20.21
C SER A 205 -1.82 11.70 21.65
N THR A 206 -1.53 10.51 22.21
CA THR A 206 -1.04 10.38 23.59
C THR A 206 0.48 10.42 23.65
N SER A 207 1.03 10.90 24.77
CA SER A 207 2.49 10.93 25.01
C SER A 207 3.10 9.53 25.05
N ASP A 208 2.32 8.54 25.49
CA ASP A 208 2.79 7.18 25.73
C ASP A 208 2.64 6.30 24.49
N ILE A 209 3.63 5.44 24.27
CA ILE A 209 3.57 4.44 23.18
C ILE A 209 2.53 3.37 23.48
N CYS A 210 2.36 2.98 24.75
CA CYS A 210 1.42 1.97 25.20
C CYS A 210 0.72 2.43 26.49
N SER A 211 -0.57 2.76 26.39
CA SER A 211 -1.41 3.09 27.54
C SER A 211 -2.84 2.58 27.33
N SER A 212 -3.57 2.41 28.42
CA SER A 212 -5.01 2.08 28.38
C SER A 212 -5.82 3.20 27.71
N THR A 213 -5.43 4.45 27.94
CA THR A 213 -5.99 5.64 27.31
C THR A 213 -5.82 5.59 25.80
N LYS A 214 -4.59 5.37 25.30
CA LYS A 214 -4.32 5.20 23.87
C LYS A 214 -5.17 4.08 23.27
N SER A 215 -5.16 2.91 23.90
CA SER A 215 -5.91 1.75 23.42
C SER A 215 -7.42 2.03 23.34
N SER A 216 -7.95 2.85 24.26
CA SER A 216 -9.35 3.26 24.27
C SER A 216 -9.67 4.24 23.13
N TYR A 217 -8.79 5.22 22.88
CA TYR A 217 -8.93 6.15 21.75
C TYR A 217 -8.83 5.43 20.40
N ASP A 218 -7.83 4.56 20.23
CA ASP A 218 -7.68 3.78 19.00
C ASP A 218 -8.86 2.84 18.78
N ALA A 219 -9.34 2.17 19.84
CA ALA A 219 -10.54 1.34 19.75
C ALA A 219 -11.78 2.15 19.37
N PHE A 220 -11.93 3.37 19.89
CA PHE A 220 -13.03 4.25 19.51
C PHE A 220 -12.94 4.66 18.05
N LYS A 221 -11.77 5.13 17.58
CA LYS A 221 -11.56 5.54 16.18
C LYS A 221 -11.89 4.41 15.21
N ILE A 222 -11.32 3.23 15.44
CA ILE A 222 -11.54 2.05 14.58
C ILE A 222 -13.01 1.61 14.60
N LYS A 223 -13.71 1.72 15.73
CA LYS A 223 -15.13 1.37 15.80
C LYS A 223 -16.03 2.37 15.11
N ALA A 224 -15.76 3.66 15.26
CA ALA A 224 -16.49 4.73 14.60
C ALA A 224 -16.35 4.62 13.07
N PHE A 225 -15.13 4.37 12.59
CA PHE A 225 -14.83 4.11 11.19
C PHE A 225 -15.56 2.89 10.62
N ASN A 226 -15.64 1.80 11.40
CA ASN A 226 -16.24 0.54 10.93
C ASN A 226 -17.76 0.45 11.14
N HIS A 227 -18.45 1.51 11.60
CA HIS A 227 -19.86 1.45 12.00
C HIS A 227 -20.16 0.34 13.03
N ILE A 228 -19.25 0.18 14.01
CA ILE A 228 -19.38 -0.82 15.09
C ILE A 228 -19.24 -0.19 16.48
N LEU A 229 -19.56 1.10 16.62
CA LEU A 229 -19.81 1.66 17.94
C LEU A 229 -20.99 0.90 18.57
N PRO A 230 -21.02 0.75 19.92
CA PRO A 230 -22.07 0.01 20.62
C PRO A 230 -23.41 0.78 20.66
N CYS A 231 -23.93 1.11 19.49
CA CYS A 231 -25.30 1.54 19.23
C CYS A 231 -26.25 0.34 19.23
N GLY A 232 -27.54 0.60 19.20
CA GLY A 232 -28.61 -0.39 19.28
C GLY A 232 -28.47 -1.53 18.26
N ASP A 233 -28.26 -1.20 16.98
CA ASP A 233 -27.98 -2.13 15.89
C ASP A 233 -26.89 -3.18 16.23
N VAL A 234 -25.77 -2.71 16.78
CA VAL A 234 -24.62 -3.53 17.17
C VAL A 234 -24.91 -4.32 18.45
N LEU A 235 -25.63 -3.73 19.40
CA LEU A 235 -26.00 -4.38 20.66
C LEU A 235 -26.98 -5.54 20.46
N ILE A 236 -28.01 -5.36 19.62
CA ILE A 236 -28.98 -6.39 19.26
C ILE A 236 -28.26 -7.57 18.61
N LYS A 237 -27.36 -7.30 17.65
CA LYS A 237 -26.56 -8.33 16.97
C LYS A 237 -25.67 -9.12 17.92
N HIS A 238 -25.13 -8.47 18.97
CA HIS A 238 -24.24 -9.12 19.93
C HIS A 238 -24.94 -9.82 21.09
N TYR A 239 -26.15 -9.39 21.46
CA TYR A 239 -26.90 -9.94 22.58
C TYR A 239 -28.40 -10.12 22.23
N PRO A 240 -28.73 -10.93 21.22
CA PRO A 240 -30.12 -11.06 20.75
C PRO A 240 -31.08 -11.53 21.86
N ASP A 241 -30.62 -12.41 22.75
CA ASP A 241 -31.42 -12.90 23.90
C ASP A 241 -31.72 -11.80 24.93
N LEU A 242 -30.90 -10.75 24.98
CA LEU A 242 -31.02 -9.65 25.95
C LEU A 242 -31.85 -8.48 25.39
N TYR A 243 -31.91 -8.37 24.07
CA TYR A 243 -32.67 -7.35 23.35
C TYR A 243 -33.68 -8.06 22.42
N PRO A 244 -34.82 -8.51 22.95
CA PRO A 244 -35.74 -9.39 22.23
C PRO A 244 -36.38 -8.66 21.04
N ASN A 245 -35.81 -8.81 19.84
CA ASN A 245 -36.27 -8.31 18.53
C ASN A 245 -37.03 -6.97 18.54
N GLN A 246 -36.59 -6.03 19.38
CA GLN A 246 -37.12 -4.68 19.46
C GLN A 246 -36.04 -3.73 18.98
N ASP A 247 -36.41 -2.82 18.10
CA ASP A 247 -35.55 -1.72 17.73
C ASP A 247 -35.30 -0.86 18.97
N ILE A 248 -34.02 -0.73 19.35
CA ILE A 248 -33.62 0.15 20.44
C ILE A 248 -33.79 1.58 19.91
N PRO A 249 -34.63 2.44 20.52
CA PRO A 249 -34.83 3.80 20.04
C PRO A 249 -33.57 4.63 20.25
N CYS A 250 -33.32 5.56 19.33
CA CYS A 250 -32.22 6.52 19.40
C CYS A 250 -32.28 7.27 20.74
N PRO A 251 -31.19 7.29 21.53
CA PRO A 251 -31.19 7.95 22.83
C PRO A 251 -31.46 9.46 22.78
N PHE A 252 -31.31 10.11 21.62
CA PHE A 252 -31.49 11.55 21.46
C PHE A 252 -32.87 11.95 20.92
N CYS A 253 -33.35 11.34 19.85
CA CYS A 253 -34.66 11.67 19.28
C CYS A 253 -35.80 10.76 19.75
N SER A 254 -35.50 9.51 20.12
CA SER A 254 -36.51 8.46 20.37
C SER A 254 -37.42 8.12 19.18
N ASP A 255 -37.31 8.81 18.04
CA ASP A 255 -38.17 8.63 16.87
C ASP A 255 -37.66 7.54 15.90
N LEU A 256 -36.33 7.38 15.82
CA LEU A 256 -35.66 6.44 14.92
C LEU A 256 -34.87 5.40 15.73
N ALA A 257 -34.51 4.28 15.10
CA ALA A 257 -33.67 3.26 15.72
C ALA A 257 -32.23 3.78 15.98
N ASP A 258 -31.66 3.39 17.13
CA ASP A 258 -30.27 3.66 17.49
C ASP A 258 -29.33 2.82 16.62
N SER A 259 -28.67 3.47 15.67
CA SER A 259 -27.74 2.83 14.76
C SER A 259 -26.50 3.69 14.53
N ASN A 260 -25.42 3.05 14.06
CA ASN A 260 -24.22 3.79 13.64
C ASN A 260 -24.52 4.70 12.45
N GLU A 261 -25.44 4.32 11.56
CA GLU A 261 -25.87 5.16 10.45
C GLU A 261 -26.57 6.43 10.92
N HIS A 262 -27.45 6.30 11.92
CA HIS A 262 -28.19 7.43 12.47
C HIS A 262 -27.31 8.37 13.31
N LEU A 263 -26.21 7.84 13.89
CA LEU A 263 -25.26 8.63 14.67
C LEU A 263 -24.60 9.70 13.78
N GLY A 264 -24.85 10.97 14.09
CA GLY A 264 -24.39 12.11 13.27
C GLY A 264 -25.44 12.66 12.29
N LEU A 265 -26.55 11.95 12.08
CA LEU A 265 -27.71 12.41 11.30
C LEU A 265 -28.93 12.74 12.17
N CYS A 266 -28.89 12.41 13.47
CA CYS A 266 -29.95 12.76 14.40
C CYS A 266 -30.17 14.27 14.48
N THR A 267 -31.38 14.72 14.16
CA THR A 267 -31.77 16.14 14.16
C THR A 267 -31.57 16.81 15.53
N ASN A 268 -31.80 16.07 16.62
CA ASN A 268 -31.56 16.56 17.99
C ASN A 268 -30.07 16.79 18.31
N LEU A 269 -29.15 16.28 17.48
CA LEU A 269 -27.71 16.59 17.59
C LEU A 269 -27.32 17.83 16.80
N PHE A 270 -28.14 18.33 15.87
CA PHE A 270 -27.78 19.45 15.00
C PHE A 270 -27.39 20.72 15.77
N PRO A 271 -28.07 21.12 16.86
CA PRO A 271 -27.64 22.29 17.64
C PRO A 271 -26.22 22.14 18.21
N ILE A 272 -25.87 20.93 18.68
CA ILE A 272 -24.53 20.63 19.22
C ILE A 272 -23.50 20.66 18.07
N ILE A 273 -23.79 19.96 16.98
CA ILE A 273 -22.91 19.89 15.81
C ILE A 273 -22.67 21.29 15.22
N ASN A 274 -23.73 22.07 15.02
CA ASN A 274 -23.65 23.42 14.47
C ASN A 274 -22.86 24.37 15.36
N LYS A 275 -23.02 24.28 16.68
CA LYS A 275 -22.20 25.06 17.61
C LYS A 275 -20.71 24.69 17.47
N THR A 276 -20.39 23.40 17.39
CA THR A 276 -19.02 22.94 17.19
C THR A 276 -18.45 23.37 15.84
N LEU A 277 -19.23 23.29 14.76
CA LEU A 277 -18.82 23.75 13.42
C LEU A 277 -18.50 25.25 13.41
N GLN A 278 -19.34 26.08 14.04
CA GLN A 278 -19.08 27.53 14.12
C GLN A 278 -17.80 27.85 14.91
N ALA A 279 -17.54 27.16 16.02
CA ALA A 279 -16.30 27.34 16.77
C ALA A 279 -15.07 26.92 15.95
N HIS A 280 -15.16 25.77 15.26
CA HIS A 280 -14.04 25.22 14.50
C HIS A 280 -13.79 25.92 13.16
N LYS A 281 -14.76 26.70 12.69
CA LYS A 281 -14.56 27.62 11.58
C LYS A 281 -13.48 28.66 11.87
N ILE A 282 -13.50 29.23 13.08
CA ILE A 282 -12.50 30.19 13.55
C ILE A 282 -11.15 29.49 13.73
N ILE A 283 -11.15 28.31 14.36
CA ILE A 283 -9.91 27.53 14.57
C ILE A 283 -9.24 27.18 13.24
N LEU A 284 -10.00 26.72 12.23
CA LEU A 284 -9.43 26.39 10.93
C LEU A 284 -8.84 27.64 10.25
N GLN A 285 -9.51 28.78 10.36
CA GLN A 285 -9.02 30.05 9.84
C GLN A 285 -7.69 30.45 10.49
N ASP A 286 -7.60 30.40 11.82
CA ASP A 286 -6.39 30.72 12.56
C ASP A 286 -5.24 29.76 12.22
N LEU A 287 -5.54 28.47 12.09
CA LEU A 287 -4.57 27.45 11.69
C LEU A 287 -4.03 27.69 10.28
N ILE A 288 -4.88 28.05 9.31
CA ILE A 288 -4.41 28.36 7.94
C ILE A 288 -3.58 29.64 7.96
N ASN A 289 -4.08 30.71 8.58
CA ASN A 289 -3.42 32.01 8.65
C ASN A 289 -2.01 31.92 9.26
N LYS A 290 -1.79 31.00 10.20
CA LYS A 290 -0.47 30.76 10.81
C LYS A 290 0.62 30.28 9.84
N TYR A 291 0.25 29.65 8.73
CA TYR A 291 1.20 29.02 7.81
C TYR A 291 1.16 29.62 6.39
N THR A 292 0.51 30.76 6.22
CA THR A 292 0.28 31.36 4.89
C THR A 292 0.33 32.87 4.96
N ASP A 293 0.84 33.51 3.90
CA ASP A 293 0.87 34.98 3.77
C ASP A 293 -0.36 35.56 3.05
N TYR A 294 -1.40 34.75 2.82
CA TYR A 294 -2.63 35.19 2.19
C TYR A 294 -3.40 36.17 3.08
N ASP A 295 -4.11 37.12 2.45
CA ASP A 295 -5.00 38.02 3.19
C ASP A 295 -6.10 37.22 3.91
N ILE A 296 -6.32 37.56 5.17
CA ILE A 296 -7.31 36.92 6.04
C ILE A 296 -8.72 37.03 5.46
N THR A 297 -9.03 38.09 4.69
CA THR A 297 -10.34 38.25 4.04
C THR A 297 -10.58 37.15 3.00
N PHE A 298 -9.55 36.78 2.23
CA PHE A 298 -9.62 35.73 1.23
C PHE A 298 -9.75 34.35 1.88
N ILE A 299 -8.98 34.08 2.94
CA ILE A 299 -9.11 32.85 3.74
C ILE A 299 -10.53 32.74 4.32
N THR A 300 -11.03 33.82 4.92
CA THR A 300 -12.39 33.87 5.50
C THR A 300 -13.45 33.58 4.45
N SER A 301 -13.32 34.16 3.25
CA SER A 301 -14.26 33.93 2.14
C SER A 301 -14.28 32.46 1.70
N ALA A 302 -13.11 31.84 1.52
CA ALA A 302 -13.02 30.42 1.16
C ALA A 302 -13.63 29.51 2.25
N ILE A 303 -13.33 29.78 3.52
CA ILE A 303 -13.89 29.05 4.67
C ILE A 303 -15.40 29.23 4.78
N ASN A 304 -15.93 30.42 4.47
CA ASN A 304 -17.38 30.68 4.45
C ASN A 304 -18.11 29.86 3.38
N GLN A 305 -17.45 29.59 2.26
CA GLN A 305 -18.00 28.81 1.15
C GLN A 305 -17.83 27.29 1.36
N PHE A 306 -16.97 26.87 2.29
CA PHE A 306 -16.61 25.48 2.50
C PHE A 306 -17.76 24.65 3.09
N ASP A 307 -18.23 23.65 2.34
CA ASP A 307 -19.42 22.86 2.68
C ASP A 307 -19.35 22.16 4.03
N LEU A 308 -18.18 21.67 4.44
CA LEU A 308 -18.02 21.00 5.73
C LEU A 308 -18.41 21.90 6.92
N LEU A 309 -18.19 23.21 6.81
CA LEU A 309 -18.40 24.18 7.89
C LEU A 309 -19.73 24.95 7.76
N LYS A 310 -20.58 24.58 6.79
CA LYS A 310 -21.95 25.12 6.70
C LYS A 310 -22.81 24.53 7.83
N PRO A 311 -23.85 25.24 8.29
CA PRO A 311 -24.78 24.68 9.25
C PRO A 311 -25.49 23.44 8.71
N LEU A 312 -25.57 22.42 9.54
CA LEU A 312 -26.34 21.20 9.33
C LEU A 312 -27.83 21.51 9.53
N THR A 313 -28.63 21.19 8.52
CA THR A 313 -30.10 21.31 8.49
C THR A 313 -30.70 19.99 8.02
N SER A 314 -32.01 19.83 8.18
CA SER A 314 -32.70 18.64 7.68
C SER A 314 -32.48 18.43 6.18
N ASP A 315 -32.44 19.52 5.41
CA ASP A 315 -32.34 19.49 3.95
C ASP A 315 -30.96 19.04 3.43
N ASN A 316 -29.88 19.36 4.14
CA ASN A 316 -28.51 19.03 3.71
C ASN A 316 -27.90 17.84 4.45
N SER A 317 -28.55 17.36 5.52
CA SER A 317 -27.99 16.36 6.44
C SER A 317 -27.52 15.07 5.76
N SER A 318 -28.25 14.59 4.76
CA SER A 318 -27.97 13.31 4.10
C SER A 318 -26.58 13.24 3.46
N ASN A 319 -26.10 14.36 2.91
CA ASN A 319 -24.85 14.44 2.14
C ASN A 319 -23.85 15.42 2.77
N HIS A 320 -24.07 15.84 4.02
CA HIS A 320 -23.19 16.81 4.67
C HIS A 320 -21.84 16.17 5.03
N PRO A 321 -20.68 16.73 4.62
CA PRO A 321 -19.36 16.12 4.84
C PRO A 321 -18.98 15.87 6.31
N ILE A 322 -19.71 16.48 7.26
CA ILE A 322 -19.55 16.21 8.70
C ILE A 322 -19.73 14.74 9.05
N TYR A 323 -20.56 14.02 8.30
CA TYR A 323 -20.79 12.60 8.50
C TYR A 323 -19.48 11.81 8.37
N LEU A 324 -18.66 12.13 7.36
CA LEU A 324 -17.34 11.54 7.18
C LEU A 324 -16.44 11.77 8.42
N ILE A 325 -16.39 13.01 8.92
CA ILE A 325 -15.59 13.32 10.12
C ILE A 325 -16.10 12.54 11.34
N ILE A 326 -17.41 12.52 11.60
CA ILE A 326 -18.00 11.74 12.70
C ILE A 326 -17.67 10.24 12.60
N HIS A 327 -17.37 9.73 11.40
CA HIS A 327 -16.91 8.36 11.18
C HIS A 327 -15.41 8.24 10.89
N GLN A 328 -14.59 9.19 11.36
CA GLN A 328 -13.12 9.15 11.31
C GLN A 328 -12.52 9.14 9.89
N LEU A 329 -13.31 9.58 8.91
CA LEU A 329 -12.92 9.72 7.51
C LEU A 329 -12.57 11.18 7.23
N ILE A 330 -11.49 11.41 6.50
CA ILE A 330 -11.06 12.77 6.14
C ILE A 330 -11.68 13.13 4.79
N PRO A 331 -12.51 14.19 4.70
CA PRO A 331 -13.02 14.67 3.43
C PRO A 331 -11.89 15.13 2.51
N GLN A 332 -11.96 14.76 1.22
CA GLN A 332 -11.01 15.19 0.20
C GLN A 332 -10.98 16.72 0.08
N ASP A 333 -12.13 17.38 0.21
CA ASP A 333 -12.24 18.84 0.11
C ASP A 333 -11.54 19.58 1.26
N LEU A 334 -11.45 18.98 2.45
CA LEU A 334 -10.67 19.54 3.56
C LEU A 334 -9.17 19.56 3.21
N TYR A 335 -8.67 18.48 2.59
CA TYR A 335 -7.30 18.46 2.09
C TYR A 335 -7.09 19.45 0.96
N ASN A 336 -8.00 19.50 -0.03
CA ASN A 336 -7.89 20.39 -1.17
C ASN A 336 -7.87 21.87 -0.73
N LEU A 337 -8.79 22.26 0.17
CA LEU A 337 -8.84 23.61 0.74
C LEU A 337 -7.54 23.97 1.46
N THR A 338 -7.06 23.12 2.37
CA THR A 338 -5.81 23.43 3.11
C THR A 338 -4.59 23.44 2.18
N ARG A 339 -4.55 22.54 1.20
CA ARG A 339 -3.45 22.43 0.22
C ARG A 339 -3.41 23.59 -0.77
N SER A 340 -4.55 24.21 -1.09
CA SER A 340 -4.60 25.39 -1.96
C SER A 340 -3.99 26.64 -1.32
N PHE A 341 -3.92 26.69 0.01
CA PHE A 341 -3.30 27.82 0.72
C PHE A 341 -1.83 27.58 1.08
N THR A 342 -1.45 26.36 1.46
CA THR A 342 -0.08 26.08 1.96
C THR A 342 0.91 25.67 0.87
N PHE A 343 0.39 25.15 -0.24
CA PHE A 343 1.14 24.45 -1.27
C PHE A 343 2.09 23.33 -0.79
N ASN A 344 1.87 22.79 0.41
CA ASN A 344 2.80 21.86 1.06
C ASN A 344 2.08 20.76 1.85
N ASP A 345 2.27 19.50 1.44
CA ASP A 345 1.58 18.34 2.04
C ASP A 345 1.89 18.14 3.53
N LYS A 346 3.11 18.46 3.97
CA LYS A 346 3.48 18.31 5.38
C LYS A 346 2.76 19.35 6.24
N ILE A 347 2.65 20.58 5.74
CA ILE A 347 1.97 21.68 6.43
C ILE A 347 0.45 21.45 6.40
N SER A 348 -0.14 21.11 5.24
CA SER A 348 -1.56 20.77 5.14
C SER A 348 -1.94 19.66 6.10
N ARG A 349 -1.16 18.57 6.16
CA ARG A 349 -1.41 17.48 7.11
C ARG A 349 -1.37 17.97 8.56
N LYS A 350 -0.41 18.84 8.91
CA LYS A 350 -0.29 19.39 10.26
C LYS A 350 -1.53 20.21 10.65
N ILE A 351 -1.98 21.10 9.78
CA ILE A 351 -3.22 21.88 9.96
C ILE A 351 -4.42 20.97 10.16
N ILE A 352 -4.60 19.98 9.27
CA ILE A 352 -5.71 19.02 9.36
C ILE A 352 -5.66 18.23 10.67
N TRP A 353 -4.47 17.85 11.14
CA TRP A 353 -4.31 17.15 12.42
C TRP A 353 -4.74 18.01 13.60
N GLU A 354 -4.22 19.24 13.69
CA GLU A 354 -4.57 20.17 14.77
C GLU A 354 -6.08 20.45 14.78
N PHE A 355 -6.67 20.66 13.59
CA PHE A 355 -8.12 20.82 13.42
C PHE A 355 -8.89 19.57 13.89
N LEU A 356 -8.54 18.38 13.41
CA LEU A 356 -9.28 17.14 13.74
C LEU A 356 -9.15 16.75 15.20
N LEU A 357 -7.97 16.95 15.83
CA LEU A 357 -7.78 16.68 17.25
C LEU A 357 -8.71 17.56 18.10
N SER A 358 -8.70 18.87 17.85
CA SER A 358 -9.61 19.82 18.51
C SER A 358 -11.08 19.46 18.25
N PHE A 359 -11.43 19.22 16.98
CA PHE A 359 -12.79 18.93 16.56
C PHE A 359 -13.35 17.67 17.22
N HIS A 360 -12.56 16.60 17.25
CA HIS A 360 -12.96 15.34 17.85
C HIS A 360 -13.06 15.40 19.36
N GLU A 361 -12.18 16.15 20.02
CA GLU A 361 -12.26 16.40 21.45
C GLU A 361 -13.59 17.09 21.81
N ASP A 362 -13.95 18.14 21.08
CA ASP A 362 -15.17 18.92 21.35
C ASP A 362 -16.46 18.19 20.96
N ILE A 363 -16.50 17.52 19.81
CA ILE A 363 -17.73 16.86 19.35
C ILE A 363 -18.03 15.60 20.16
N TYR A 364 -17.03 14.76 20.41
CA TYR A 364 -17.28 13.48 21.08
C TYR A 364 -17.37 13.62 22.58
N SER A 365 -16.73 14.60 23.22
CA SER A 365 -16.95 14.87 24.65
C SER A 365 -18.41 15.18 24.95
N GLN A 366 -19.14 15.77 23.98
CA GLN A 366 -20.55 16.12 24.11
C GLN A 366 -21.48 14.99 23.66
N ILE A 367 -21.25 14.38 22.50
CA ILE A 367 -22.18 13.41 21.90
C ILE A 367 -22.05 12.03 22.56
N TRP A 368 -20.85 11.46 22.61
CA TRP A 368 -20.70 10.03 22.91
C TRP A 368 -20.94 9.66 24.39
N PRO A 369 -20.40 10.39 25.39
CA PRO A 369 -20.75 10.17 26.80
C PRO A 369 -22.25 10.35 27.07
N LYS A 370 -22.88 11.34 26.42
CA LYS A 370 -24.32 11.60 26.57
C LYS A 370 -25.15 10.45 25.99
N HIS A 371 -24.82 9.99 24.77
CA HIS A 371 -25.42 8.79 24.16
C HIS A 371 -25.32 7.59 25.12
N CYS A 372 -24.11 7.27 25.58
CA CYS A 372 -23.85 6.17 26.49
C CYS A 372 -24.67 6.27 27.78
N SER A 373 -24.81 7.47 28.35
CA SER A 373 -25.58 7.70 29.57
C SER A 373 -27.08 7.47 29.36
N LEU A 374 -27.63 8.01 28.28
CA LEU A 374 -29.04 7.87 27.92
C LEU A 374 -29.39 6.43 27.57
N LEU A 375 -28.54 5.73 26.81
CA LEU A 375 -28.71 4.31 26.51
C LEU A 375 -28.70 3.46 27.78
N ARG A 376 -27.76 3.69 28.70
CA ARG A 376 -27.76 3.01 30.01
C ARG A 376 -29.00 3.30 30.86
N ALA A 377 -29.59 4.50 30.73
CA ALA A 377 -30.83 4.84 31.42
C ALA A 377 -32.04 4.13 30.78
N TRP A 378 -32.06 3.99 29.46
CA TRP A 378 -33.04 3.17 28.76
C TRP A 378 -32.91 1.68 29.12
N GLU A 379 -31.69 1.13 29.16
CA GLU A 379 -31.45 -0.27 29.55
C GLU A 379 -31.95 -0.57 30.95
N ARG A 380 -31.67 0.32 31.92
CA ARG A 380 -32.16 0.18 33.29
C ARG A 380 -33.69 0.16 33.38
N ARG A 381 -34.37 0.98 32.58
CA ARG A 381 -35.84 1.01 32.51
C ARG A 381 -36.42 -0.29 31.92
N ASN A 382 -35.68 -0.95 31.04
CA ASN A 382 -36.07 -2.22 30.43
C ASN A 382 -35.51 -3.45 31.18
N GLY A 383 -35.01 -3.29 32.41
CA GLY A 383 -34.51 -4.40 33.23
C GLY A 383 -33.19 -5.01 32.76
N ILE A 384 -32.48 -4.35 31.84
CA ILE A 384 -31.20 -4.80 31.29
C ILE A 384 -30.05 -4.28 32.15
N THR A 385 -29.21 -5.20 32.64
CA THR A 385 -28.08 -4.89 33.53
C THR A 385 -26.73 -5.23 32.93
N THR A 386 -25.68 -4.53 33.37
CA THR A 386 -24.29 -4.81 32.97
C THR A 386 -23.86 -6.24 33.32
N ASN A 387 -24.39 -6.81 34.41
CA ASN A 387 -24.07 -8.16 34.85
C ASN A 387 -24.62 -9.22 33.88
N GLN A 388 -25.83 -9.03 33.36
CA GLN A 388 -26.40 -9.93 32.33
C GLN A 388 -25.49 -9.96 31.08
N LYS A 389 -25.08 -8.79 30.57
CA LYS A 389 -24.15 -8.69 29.44
C LYS A 389 -22.82 -9.41 29.68
N ARG A 390 -22.26 -9.29 30.89
CA ARG A 390 -20.99 -9.96 31.27
C ARG A 390 -21.16 -11.48 31.36
N ASN A 391 -22.27 -11.95 31.92
CA ASN A 391 -22.55 -13.38 32.08
C ASN A 391 -22.76 -14.09 30.73
N ILE A 392 -23.48 -13.47 29.80
CA ILE A 392 -23.65 -14.00 28.43
C ILE A 392 -22.29 -14.16 27.75
N LYS A 393 -21.45 -13.11 27.79
CA LYS A 393 -20.08 -13.18 27.24
C LYS A 393 -19.22 -14.28 27.86
N TYR A 394 -19.35 -14.53 29.16
CA TYR A 394 -18.63 -15.60 29.84
C TYR A 394 -19.12 -16.98 29.37
N ASN A 395 -20.43 -17.16 29.29
CA ASN A 395 -21.05 -18.41 28.87
C ASN A 395 -20.75 -18.74 27.41
N ASP A 396 -20.75 -17.75 26.51
CA ASP A 396 -20.37 -17.93 25.10
C ASP A 396 -18.90 -18.36 24.95
N LYS A 397 -18.00 -17.71 25.69
CA LYS A 397 -16.58 -18.12 25.71
C LYS A 397 -16.42 -19.56 26.19
N ARG A 398 -17.18 -19.97 27.21
CA ARG A 398 -17.17 -21.33 27.74
C ARG A 398 -17.72 -22.34 26.73
N ARG A 399 -18.83 -22.02 26.06
CA ARG A 399 -19.42 -22.85 24.99
C ARG A 399 -18.45 -23.05 23.82
N ARG A 400 -17.82 -21.97 23.34
CA ARG A 400 -16.80 -22.06 22.27
C ARG A 400 -15.60 -22.91 22.65
N ARG A 401 -15.12 -22.80 23.90
CA ARG A 401 -14.03 -23.66 24.40
C ARG A 401 -14.45 -25.13 24.47
N HIS A 402 -15.67 -25.42 24.89
CA HIS A 402 -16.21 -26.78 24.89
C HIS A 402 -16.37 -27.34 23.47
N GLN A 403 -16.86 -26.55 22.51
CA GLN A 403 -16.98 -27.01 21.11
C GLN A 403 -15.62 -27.37 20.49
N VAL A 404 -14.56 -26.61 20.79
CA VAL A 404 -13.20 -26.92 20.35
C VAL A 404 -12.63 -28.16 21.05
N SER A 405 -13.05 -28.47 22.28
CA SER A 405 -12.61 -29.70 22.97
C SER A 405 -13.38 -30.95 22.53
N VAL A 406 -14.63 -30.80 22.07
CA VAL A 406 -15.49 -31.91 21.62
C VAL A 406 -15.22 -32.28 20.15
N ASN A 407 -14.78 -31.32 19.33
CA ASN A 407 -14.39 -31.55 17.94
C ASN A 407 -12.93 -31.12 17.70
N PRO A 408 -11.93 -31.93 18.11
CA PRO A 408 -10.56 -31.69 17.66
C PRO A 408 -10.50 -31.87 16.13
N PRO A 409 -9.70 -31.08 15.39
CA PRO A 409 -9.49 -31.33 13.97
C PRO A 409 -8.93 -32.74 13.80
N LEU A 410 -9.50 -33.49 12.86
CA LEU A 410 -8.99 -34.78 12.38
C LEU A 410 -7.59 -34.57 11.79
N ASN A 411 -6.57 -34.58 12.65
CA ASN A 411 -5.20 -34.73 12.21
C ASN A 411 -4.96 -36.20 11.92
N GLY A 412 -4.51 -36.47 10.69
CA GLY A 412 -4.12 -37.78 10.21
C GLY A 412 -3.20 -38.49 11.19
N SER A 413 -3.52 -39.76 11.38
CA SER A 413 -2.75 -40.77 12.08
C SER A 413 -1.30 -40.81 11.60
N THR A 414 -0.37 -40.44 12.49
CA THR A 414 0.98 -41.01 12.50
C THR A 414 1.22 -41.59 13.88
N SER A 415 1.32 -42.91 13.91
CA SER A 415 1.68 -43.76 15.02
C SER A 415 3.02 -43.36 15.64
N SER A 416 3.04 -43.11 16.94
CA SER A 416 4.24 -43.28 17.74
C SER A 416 3.87 -43.77 19.14
N THR A 417 4.45 -44.92 19.46
CA THR A 417 4.32 -45.76 20.64
C THR A 417 4.66 -45.02 21.94
N SER A 418 3.80 -45.14 22.95
CA SER A 418 4.08 -44.74 24.34
C SER A 418 4.68 -45.90 25.14
N PRO A 419 5.53 -45.63 26.14
CA PRO A 419 5.62 -46.43 27.36
C PRO A 419 5.09 -45.66 28.60
N PRO A 420 4.88 -46.33 29.75
CA PRO A 420 3.72 -46.08 30.60
C PRO A 420 3.91 -45.05 31.72
N ALA A 421 2.76 -44.63 32.23
CA ALA A 421 2.56 -43.72 33.34
C ALA A 421 3.17 -44.21 34.66
N GLN A 422 3.81 -43.29 35.39
CA GLN A 422 3.90 -43.35 36.84
C GLN A 422 3.17 -42.14 37.44
N ALA A 423 2.11 -42.43 38.18
CA ALA A 423 1.37 -41.48 38.96
C ALA A 423 2.22 -41.01 40.16
N ARG A 424 2.46 -39.71 40.28
CA ARG A 424 2.78 -39.06 41.55
C ARG A 424 1.96 -37.79 41.70
N THR A 425 0.96 -37.89 42.56
CA THR A 425 0.23 -36.80 43.18
C THR A 425 1.19 -35.88 43.95
N TYR A 426 1.22 -34.58 43.63
CA TYR A 426 1.60 -33.56 44.60
C TYR A 426 0.84 -32.25 44.40
N ASN A 427 0.28 -31.78 45.51
CA ASN A 427 -0.48 -30.54 45.65
C ASN A 427 0.42 -29.29 45.50
N ARG A 428 -0.11 -28.30 44.76
CA ARG A 428 -0.14 -26.86 45.06
C ARG A 428 1.15 -26.19 45.58
N ARG A 429 1.76 -25.33 44.76
CA ARG A 429 2.12 -23.95 45.18
C ARG A 429 2.41 -23.02 44.00
N ARG A 430 2.01 -21.77 44.21
CA ARG A 430 2.05 -20.61 43.32
C ARG A 430 3.42 -19.94 43.48
N THR A 431 4.16 -19.73 42.40
CA THR A 431 5.25 -18.76 42.34
C THR A 431 5.31 -18.15 40.94
N ASN A 432 5.24 -16.82 40.90
CA ASN A 432 5.52 -16.01 39.71
C ASN A 432 7.03 -15.97 39.51
N THR A 433 7.51 -16.31 38.31
CA THR A 433 8.73 -15.75 37.70
C THR A 433 8.74 -16.10 36.20
N THR A 434 8.67 -15.07 35.36
CA THR A 434 9.12 -15.09 33.94
C THR A 434 10.66 -15.03 33.91
N PRO A 435 11.37 -15.57 32.88
CA PRO A 435 11.43 -14.92 31.55
C PRO A 435 11.48 -15.83 30.30
N SER A 436 11.07 -15.20 29.18
CA SER A 436 11.40 -15.36 27.74
C SER A 436 11.93 -16.69 27.18
N ASP A 437 11.20 -17.26 26.20
CA ASP A 437 11.75 -17.54 24.86
C ASP A 437 10.69 -17.99 23.84
N GLY A 438 10.88 -17.60 22.56
CA GLY A 438 10.60 -18.44 21.38
C GLY A 438 9.19 -18.50 20.76
N SER A 439 9.03 -17.82 19.62
CA SER A 439 7.99 -17.86 18.55
C SER A 439 7.45 -19.25 18.13
N PRO A 440 6.46 -19.36 17.20
CA PRO A 440 5.26 -18.55 16.92
C PRO A 440 3.98 -19.43 16.88
N ARG A 441 2.79 -18.88 17.17
CA ARG A 441 1.52 -19.52 16.78
C ARG A 441 0.72 -18.62 15.85
N LEU A 442 0.59 -19.09 14.61
CA LEU A 442 -0.43 -18.67 13.66
C LEU A 442 -1.80 -18.82 14.31
N HIS A 443 -2.42 -17.71 14.69
CA HIS A 443 -3.83 -17.70 15.00
C HIS A 443 -4.62 -17.56 13.69
N VAL A 444 -5.20 -18.68 13.26
CA VAL A 444 -6.23 -18.69 12.23
C VAL A 444 -7.49 -18.04 12.80
N HIS A 445 -7.95 -16.97 12.15
CA HIS A 445 -9.12 -16.20 12.53
C HIS A 445 -10.41 -16.93 12.08
N PRO A 446 -11.49 -16.98 12.89
CA PRO A 446 -12.64 -17.84 12.61
C PRO A 446 -13.75 -17.06 11.87
N TRP A 447 -13.60 -16.85 10.57
CA TRP A 447 -14.70 -16.57 9.64
C TRP A 447 -14.34 -17.07 8.23
N PHE A 448 -14.40 -18.38 8.04
CA PHE A 448 -14.61 -18.99 6.73
C PHE A 448 -15.90 -19.79 6.80
N THR A 449 -17.02 -19.13 6.54
CA THR A 449 -18.22 -19.75 6.00
C THR A 449 -18.77 -18.78 4.97
N THR A 450 -18.67 -19.18 3.71
CA THR A 450 -19.32 -18.51 2.58
C THR A 450 -20.84 -18.62 2.70
N PRO A 451 -21.57 -17.64 2.17
CA PRO A 451 -22.73 -17.94 1.35
C PRO A 451 -22.68 -17.21 -0.01
N PRO A 452 -23.54 -17.59 -0.98
CA PRO A 452 -23.29 -17.33 -2.39
C PRO A 452 -23.66 -15.90 -2.77
N SER A 453 -22.74 -15.19 -3.40
CA SER A 453 -23.05 -13.94 -4.11
C SER A 453 -23.42 -14.28 -5.55
N ASN A 454 -24.72 -14.24 -5.84
CA ASN A 454 -25.19 -14.04 -7.20
C ASN A 454 -25.07 -12.55 -7.53
N ARG A 455 -24.00 -12.19 -8.25
CA ARG A 455 -23.99 -10.99 -9.10
C ARG A 455 -23.33 -11.32 -10.44
N PRO A 456 -23.80 -10.75 -11.55
CA PRO A 456 -23.20 -10.99 -12.85
C PRO A 456 -21.83 -10.30 -12.91
N LEU A 457 -20.79 -11.09 -13.17
CA LEU A 457 -19.48 -10.58 -13.59
C LEU A 457 -19.61 -10.05 -15.02
N SER A 458 -19.34 -8.76 -15.23
CA SER A 458 -18.86 -8.28 -16.52
C SER A 458 -17.52 -7.57 -16.34
N SER A 459 -16.55 -8.32 -15.84
CA SER A 459 -15.13 -8.19 -16.16
C SER A 459 -14.49 -9.54 -15.82
N PRO A 460 -13.69 -10.15 -16.71
CA PRO A 460 -13.08 -11.43 -16.41
C PRO A 460 -12.19 -11.26 -15.18
N GLN A 461 -12.49 -11.99 -14.11
CA GLN A 461 -11.55 -12.20 -13.00
C GLN A 461 -10.35 -12.92 -13.59
N LEU A 462 -9.34 -12.17 -14.04
CA LEU A 462 -8.02 -12.71 -14.30
C LEU A 462 -7.47 -13.12 -12.94
N PRO A 463 -7.31 -14.42 -12.68
CA PRO A 463 -6.88 -14.83 -11.38
C PRO A 463 -5.41 -14.39 -11.21
N MET A 464 -5.11 -13.65 -10.14
CA MET A 464 -3.79 -13.09 -9.86
C MET A 464 -2.95 -14.14 -9.12
N TRP A 465 -1.99 -14.78 -9.81
CA TRP A 465 -1.09 -15.77 -9.21
C TRP A 465 0.35 -15.27 -9.28
N LEU A 466 1.08 -15.47 -8.18
CA LEU A 466 2.53 -15.40 -8.16
C LEU A 466 3.04 -16.80 -8.53
N ILE A 467 3.70 -16.92 -9.69
CA ILE A 467 4.27 -18.20 -10.13
C ILE A 467 5.76 -18.18 -9.86
N LEU A 468 6.23 -19.22 -9.17
CA LEU A 468 7.62 -19.43 -8.86
C LEU A 468 8.21 -20.39 -9.89
N CYS A 469 8.89 -19.85 -10.90
CA CYS A 469 9.61 -20.67 -11.86
C CYS A 469 10.95 -21.07 -11.24
N THR A 470 11.09 -22.33 -10.85
CA THR A 470 12.36 -22.90 -10.41
C THR A 470 13.24 -23.20 -11.62
N CYS A 471 14.53 -22.95 -11.48
CA CYS A 471 15.50 -23.40 -12.46
C CYS A 471 15.93 -24.80 -12.04
N ASN A 472 15.35 -25.86 -12.62
CA ASN A 472 16.03 -27.16 -12.66
C ASN A 472 15.56 -28.04 -13.82
N PHE A 473 16.57 -28.57 -14.52
CA PHE A 473 16.56 -29.61 -15.53
C PHE A 473 15.65 -30.80 -15.15
N LEU A 474 14.79 -31.22 -16.08
CA LEU A 474 14.44 -32.62 -16.37
C LEU A 474 13.75 -32.70 -17.75
N HIS A 475 14.55 -33.13 -18.73
CA HIS A 475 14.30 -33.75 -20.05
C HIS A 475 12.95 -33.64 -20.81
N SER A 476 13.12 -33.21 -22.07
CA SER A 476 12.74 -33.87 -23.34
C SER A 476 11.63 -33.22 -24.18
N GLY A 477 11.97 -32.99 -25.46
CA GLY A 477 11.06 -32.59 -26.55
C GLY A 477 11.58 -31.37 -27.31
N GLY A 478 11.98 -31.57 -28.58
CA GLY A 478 12.45 -30.53 -29.53
C GLY A 478 11.50 -29.34 -29.64
N TYR A 479 11.92 -28.19 -30.17
CA TYR A 479 12.30 -28.03 -31.58
C TYR A 479 13.30 -26.87 -31.81
N THR A 480 14.17 -27.12 -32.79
CA THR A 480 14.90 -26.19 -33.69
C THR A 480 15.71 -25.05 -33.07
N CYS A 481 16.98 -25.37 -32.88
CA CYS A 481 18.11 -24.47 -32.66
C CYS A 481 18.46 -23.73 -33.98
N LEU A 482 18.57 -22.41 -33.96
CA LEU A 482 19.29 -21.67 -35.00
C LEU A 482 20.78 -21.72 -34.66
N SER A 483 21.50 -22.57 -35.38
CA SER A 483 22.94 -22.69 -35.38
C SER A 483 23.60 -21.44 -35.98
N PHE A 484 24.49 -20.79 -35.24
CA PHE A 484 25.52 -19.96 -35.86
C PHE A 484 26.80 -20.79 -36.03
N VAL A 485 27.19 -20.93 -37.30
CA VAL A 485 28.41 -21.58 -37.76
C VAL A 485 29.63 -20.86 -37.17
N LYS A 486 30.51 -21.65 -36.55
CA LYS A 486 31.86 -21.26 -36.17
C LYS A 486 32.67 -21.08 -37.46
N ASN A 487 33.01 -19.84 -37.81
CA ASN A 487 34.20 -19.58 -38.59
C ASN A 487 35.15 -18.78 -37.71
N GLY A 488 36.22 -19.44 -37.28
CA GLY A 488 37.34 -18.78 -36.65
C GLY A 488 38.19 -18.11 -37.73
N GLN A 489 38.41 -16.82 -37.56
CA GLN A 489 39.69 -16.18 -37.84
C GLN A 489 39.85 -15.12 -36.77
N GLY A 490 40.88 -15.30 -35.94
CA GLY A 490 41.24 -14.36 -34.90
C GLY A 490 41.94 -13.18 -35.53
N ASP A 491 41.36 -12.00 -35.38
CA ASP A 491 42.07 -10.74 -35.48
C ASP A 491 42.07 -10.10 -34.09
N SER A 492 43.27 -9.99 -33.53
CA SER A 492 43.58 -9.20 -32.35
C SER A 492 43.38 -7.72 -32.69
N PHE A 493 42.18 -7.20 -32.44
CA PHE A 493 41.95 -5.75 -32.44
C PHE A 493 42.46 -5.16 -31.13
N GLY A 494 43.30 -4.13 -31.27
CA GLY A 494 44.00 -3.47 -30.18
C GLY A 494 43.09 -2.88 -29.10
N LEU A 495 43.71 -2.65 -27.94
CA LEU A 495 43.19 -1.93 -26.77
C LEU A 495 42.90 -0.47 -27.11
N HIS A 496 41.87 -0.18 -27.91
CA HIS A 496 41.40 1.18 -28.12
C HIS A 496 40.14 1.44 -27.27
N PRO A 497 40.11 2.52 -26.47
CA PRO A 497 38.91 2.90 -25.74
C PRO A 497 37.79 3.24 -26.73
N ARG A 498 36.60 2.68 -26.50
CA ARG A 498 35.41 2.98 -27.30
C ARG A 498 34.46 3.87 -26.51
N SER A 499 33.91 4.88 -27.17
CA SER A 499 32.98 5.86 -26.60
C SER A 499 31.55 5.62 -27.10
N TRP A 500 30.59 5.65 -26.18
CA TRP A 500 29.18 5.35 -26.44
C TRP A 500 28.27 6.35 -25.75
N VAL A 501 27.22 6.78 -26.43
CA VAL A 501 26.19 7.67 -25.87
C VAL A 501 24.89 6.89 -25.74
N LEU A 502 24.31 6.91 -24.54
CA LEU A 502 23.03 6.24 -24.23
C LEU A 502 21.92 7.25 -24.10
N SER A 503 20.72 6.88 -24.55
CA SER A 503 19.57 7.76 -24.40
C SER A 503 18.20 7.03 -24.41
N LEU A 504 17.13 7.73 -24.03
CA LEU A 504 15.81 7.17 -23.68
C LEU A 504 14.65 8.04 -24.19
N ALA A 505 13.46 7.46 -24.38
CA ALA A 505 12.23 8.23 -24.56
C ALA A 505 10.91 7.54 -24.21
#